data_AF-A0A2V9SJV2-F1
#
_entry.id   AF-A0A2V9SJV2-F1
#
_cell.length_a   1.000
_cell.length_b   1.000
_cell.length_c   1.000
_cell.angle_alpha   90.00
_cell.angle_beta   90.00
_cell.angle_gamma   90.00
#
_symmetry.space_group_name_H-M   'P 1'
#
loop_
_entity.id
_entity.type
_entity.pdbx_description
1 polymer ?
#
loop_
_entity_poly.entity_id
_entity_poly.type
_entity_poly.pdbx_seq_one_letter_code
_entity_poly.pdbx_strand_id
1 'polypeptide(L)'
;MTMASSLPVDLHLVGPGCGTQCFPFYTYAEDGSNRRENITEWALEQFRTGYGDPSITKWDIFHYVYAVLHHPEYRKRYAANLRRELPRIPFVGIPGAEAQVGEDADAALKRRSSTDAQSSVRGSPGIGKSVGASVEERPFRAALRGKDVRALAPEDALKGDGLGRPETSAQDTRRDDSLANHPAETKKNARSGAPEGAPFQGSQVAGVPAALDTDLDIFRAFVRAGQRLAEIHVHYEQQPEYPLTKTEKAGEKLDYRVEKMRLSKDKTTLTYNQFLTLSGIPKETYEYRLGNRSALEWVIDQYQVSTDKRSGITNDPNRDEDPQYILRLIGQVITISLEAVKIVYSLPPLGIPEVNSAETATAR
;
A
#
# COMPACT_ATOMS: atom_id res chain seq x y z
N MET A 1 3.06 6.50 12.75
CA MET A 1 2.23 6.36 11.53
C MET A 1 2.33 4.92 11.07
N THR A 2 1.32 4.38 10.41
CA THR A 2 1.32 3.01 9.87
C THR A 2 1.02 3.06 8.37
N MET A 3 1.56 2.11 7.61
CA MET A 3 1.30 1.95 6.18
C MET A 3 1.12 0.47 5.88
N ALA A 4 0.14 0.12 5.04
CA ALA A 4 -0.05 -1.23 4.55
C ALA A 4 0.85 -1.45 3.33
N SER A 5 1.40 -2.66 3.18
CA SER A 5 2.22 -3.06 2.04
C SER A 5 1.85 -4.47 1.62
N SER A 6 1.82 -4.71 0.31
CA SER A 6 1.73 -6.05 -0.30
C SER A 6 3.11 -6.64 -0.64
N LEU A 7 4.18 -5.88 -0.41
CA LEU A 7 5.57 -6.26 -0.69
C LEU A 7 6.39 -6.34 0.60
N PRO A 8 7.53 -7.07 0.59
CA PRO A 8 8.53 -6.99 1.65
C PRO A 8 8.94 -5.54 1.88
N VAL A 9 9.03 -5.14 3.15
CA VAL A 9 9.34 -3.76 3.52
C VAL A 9 10.73 -3.66 4.14
N ASP A 10 11.42 -2.56 3.81
CA ASP A 10 12.70 -2.23 4.41
C ASP A 10 12.55 -1.83 5.88
N LEU A 11 13.59 -2.09 6.69
CA LEU A 11 13.61 -1.74 8.11
C LEU A 11 13.42 -0.24 8.36
N HIS A 12 13.79 0.61 7.39
CA HIS A 12 13.69 2.07 7.47
C HIS A 12 12.47 2.66 6.76
N LEU A 13 11.47 1.83 6.39
CA LEU A 13 10.26 2.28 5.68
C LEU A 13 9.61 3.53 6.30
N VAL A 14 9.45 3.56 7.63
CA VAL A 14 8.80 4.68 8.32
C VAL A 14 9.78 5.77 8.80
N GLY A 15 11.06 5.61 8.49
CA GLY A 15 12.12 6.58 8.74
C GLY A 15 13.47 5.96 9.11
N PRO A 16 14.58 6.70 8.94
CA PRO A 16 15.91 6.26 9.34
C PRO A 16 15.96 5.95 10.84
N GLY A 17 16.51 4.79 11.20
CA GLY A 17 16.65 4.37 12.60
C GLY A 17 15.35 4.06 13.34
N CYS A 18 14.19 4.05 12.66
CA CYS A 18 12.90 3.79 13.30
C CYS A 18 12.66 2.32 13.68
N GLY A 19 13.37 1.37 13.07
CA GLY A 19 13.18 -0.06 13.33
C GLY A 19 11.76 -0.51 13.02
N THR A 20 11.34 -0.40 11.75
CA THR A 20 9.96 -0.67 11.31
C THR A 20 9.52 -2.06 11.78
N GLN A 21 8.37 -2.11 12.47
CA GLN A 21 7.74 -3.36 12.86
C GLN A 21 6.59 -3.69 11.91
N CYS A 22 6.49 -4.96 11.55
CA CYS A 22 5.50 -5.46 10.61
C CYS A 22 4.53 -6.40 11.32
N PHE A 23 3.24 -6.21 11.06
CA PHE A 23 2.17 -7.08 11.57
C PHE A 23 1.55 -7.80 10.36
N PRO A 24 2.10 -8.94 9.92
CA PRO A 24 1.63 -9.61 8.72
C PRO A 24 0.28 -10.28 8.99
N PHE A 25 -0.64 -10.23 8.02
CA PHE A 25 -1.90 -10.95 8.11
C PHE A 25 -1.72 -12.46 7.96
N TYR A 26 -0.73 -12.90 7.18
CA TYR A 26 -0.40 -14.31 6.99
C TYR A 26 0.99 -14.65 7.53
N THR A 27 1.14 -15.87 8.04
CA THR A 27 2.44 -16.49 8.34
C THR A 27 2.59 -17.79 7.56
N TYR A 28 3.84 -18.22 7.38
CA TYR A 28 4.24 -19.39 6.61
C TYR A 28 5.17 -20.26 7.46
N ALA A 29 5.29 -21.54 7.13
CA ALA A 29 6.36 -22.40 7.64
C ALA A 29 7.71 -22.01 7.01
N GLU A 30 8.82 -22.52 7.56
CA GLU A 30 10.17 -22.18 7.07
C GLU A 30 10.39 -22.55 5.60
N ASP A 31 9.72 -23.58 5.10
CA ASP A 31 9.75 -24.02 3.70
C ASP A 31 8.85 -23.17 2.77
N GLY A 32 8.21 -22.12 3.31
CA GLY A 32 7.26 -21.27 2.59
C GLY A 32 5.87 -21.89 2.39
N SER A 33 5.63 -23.09 2.91
CA SER A 33 4.33 -23.75 2.86
C SER A 33 3.42 -23.31 4.02
N ASN A 34 2.24 -23.93 4.12
CA ASN A 34 1.31 -23.79 5.25
C ASN A 34 0.95 -22.33 5.58
N ARG A 35 0.47 -21.59 4.57
CA ARG A 35 -0.05 -20.23 4.76
C ARG A 35 -1.23 -20.25 5.73
N ARG A 36 -1.10 -19.52 6.84
CA ARG A 36 -2.15 -19.40 7.87
C ARG A 36 -2.33 -17.96 8.31
N GLU A 37 -3.55 -17.60 8.67
CA GLU A 37 -3.88 -16.29 9.22
C GLU A 37 -3.18 -16.09 10.57
N ASN A 38 -2.68 -14.88 10.80
CA ASN A 38 -1.87 -14.51 11.96
C ASN A 38 -2.67 -13.78 13.04
N ILE A 39 -4.00 -13.88 12.99
CA ILE A 39 -4.90 -13.47 14.06
C ILE A 39 -5.37 -14.75 14.75
N THR A 40 -5.18 -14.83 16.06
CA THR A 40 -5.51 -16.02 16.84
C THR A 40 -7.02 -16.21 16.95
N GLU A 41 -7.47 -17.46 17.09
CA GLU A 41 -8.88 -17.77 17.37
C GLU A 41 -9.36 -17.13 18.67
N TRP A 42 -8.48 -17.03 19.67
CA TRP A 42 -8.78 -16.32 20.90
C TRP A 42 -9.14 -14.85 20.64
N ALA A 43 -8.32 -14.13 19.87
CA ALA A 43 -8.58 -12.73 19.56
C ALA A 43 -9.88 -12.58 18.75
N LEU A 44 -10.11 -13.48 17.78
CA LEU A 44 -11.36 -13.51 17.02
C LEU A 44 -12.59 -13.64 17.94
N GLU A 45 -12.53 -14.54 18.92
CA GLU A 45 -13.61 -14.75 19.88
C GLU A 45 -13.84 -13.54 20.79
N GLN A 46 -12.78 -12.85 21.22
CA GLN A 46 -12.91 -11.62 22.00
C GLN A 46 -13.68 -10.54 21.22
N PHE A 47 -13.40 -10.39 19.91
CA PHE A 47 -14.12 -9.43 19.07
C PHE A 47 -15.58 -9.83 18.83
N ARG A 48 -15.85 -11.11 18.57
CA ARG A 48 -17.22 -11.62 18.39
C ARG A 48 -18.05 -11.47 19.65
N THR A 49 -17.47 -11.78 20.81
CA THR A 49 -18.12 -11.61 22.11
C THR A 49 -18.33 -10.13 22.43
N GLY A 50 -17.29 -9.30 22.27
CA GLY A 50 -17.33 -7.88 22.60
C GLY A 50 -18.39 -7.11 21.81
N TYR A 51 -18.51 -7.38 20.51
CA TYR A 51 -19.51 -6.72 19.64
C TYR A 51 -20.79 -7.54 19.42
N GLY A 52 -20.92 -8.72 20.04
CA GLY A 52 -22.11 -9.57 19.94
C GLY A 52 -22.41 -10.12 18.54
N ASP A 53 -21.41 -10.25 17.67
CA ASP A 53 -21.60 -10.63 16.26
C ASP A 53 -20.64 -11.76 15.84
N PRO A 54 -21.13 -13.00 15.64
CA PRO A 54 -20.31 -14.13 15.22
C PRO A 54 -19.82 -14.04 13.77
N SER A 55 -20.39 -13.13 12.95
CA SER A 55 -19.97 -12.94 11.56
C SER A 55 -18.66 -12.15 11.42
N ILE A 56 -18.15 -11.56 12.51
CA ILE A 56 -16.85 -10.88 12.51
C ILE A 56 -15.77 -11.87 12.07
N THR A 57 -14.95 -11.42 11.11
CA THR A 57 -13.84 -12.17 10.52
C THR A 57 -12.50 -11.62 10.99
N LYS A 58 -11.42 -12.38 10.77
CA LYS A 58 -10.06 -11.89 11.05
C LYS A 58 -9.66 -10.71 10.16
N TRP A 59 -10.15 -10.66 8.92
CA TRP A 59 -9.95 -9.50 8.04
C TRP A 59 -10.63 -8.26 8.59
N ASP A 60 -11.82 -8.38 9.19
CA ASP A 60 -12.47 -7.26 9.87
C ASP A 60 -11.58 -6.73 10.99
N ILE A 61 -11.02 -7.61 11.82
CA ILE A 61 -10.10 -7.23 12.90
C ILE A 61 -8.84 -6.54 12.35
N PHE A 62 -8.25 -7.06 11.28
CA PHE A 62 -7.06 -6.48 10.67
C PHE A 62 -7.31 -5.05 10.18
N HIS A 63 -8.41 -4.84 9.45
CA HIS A 63 -8.81 -3.51 8.97
C HIS A 63 -9.19 -2.58 10.12
N TYR A 64 -9.92 -3.09 11.12
CA TYR A 64 -10.26 -2.36 12.33
C TYR A 64 -9.02 -1.80 13.03
N VAL A 65 -8.03 -2.66 13.29
CA VAL A 65 -6.75 -2.25 13.89
C VAL A 65 -6.09 -1.17 13.04
N TYR A 66 -6.09 -1.33 11.72
CA TYR A 66 -5.50 -0.36 10.82
C TYR A 66 -6.18 1.02 10.91
N ALA A 67 -7.51 1.08 11.02
CA ALA A 67 -8.25 2.32 11.23
C ALA A 67 -7.96 2.97 12.59
N VAL A 68 -7.95 2.20 13.68
CA VAL A 68 -7.63 2.71 15.02
C VAL A 68 -6.23 3.33 15.05
N LEU A 69 -5.25 2.68 14.42
CA LEU A 69 -3.88 3.21 14.31
C LEU A 69 -3.78 4.48 13.46
N HIS A 70 -4.83 4.86 12.73
CA HIS A 70 -4.95 6.14 12.02
C HIS A 70 -5.75 7.20 12.77
N HIS A 71 -6.53 6.82 13.79
CA HIS A 71 -7.42 7.74 14.49
C HIS A 71 -6.61 8.86 15.20
N PRO A 72 -6.92 10.16 14.96
CA PRO A 72 -6.14 11.27 15.51
C PRO A 72 -6.15 11.30 17.04
N GLU A 73 -7.31 11.03 17.64
CA GLU A 73 -7.46 10.99 19.10
C GLU A 73 -6.62 9.86 19.74
N TYR A 74 -6.61 8.65 19.14
CA TYR A 74 -5.83 7.51 19.63
C TYR A 74 -4.34 7.87 19.62
N ARG A 75 -3.86 8.42 18.50
CA ARG A 75 -2.46 8.84 18.34
C ARG A 75 -2.07 9.94 19.32
N LYS A 76 -2.95 10.91 19.56
CA LYS A 76 -2.71 12.01 20.48
C LYS A 76 -2.68 11.52 21.93
N ARG A 77 -3.68 10.72 22.33
CA ARG A 77 -3.83 10.21 23.70
C ARG A 77 -2.69 9.28 24.10
N TYR A 78 -2.33 8.34 23.24
CA TYR A 78 -1.32 7.32 23.54
C TYR A 78 0.06 7.65 22.96
N ALA A 79 0.33 8.90 22.58
CA ALA A 79 1.58 9.30 21.91
C ALA A 79 2.85 8.87 22.68
N ALA A 80 2.84 8.94 24.02
CA ALA A 80 3.97 8.54 24.85
C ALA A 80 4.19 7.02 24.83
N ASN A 81 3.11 6.23 24.95
CA ASN A 81 3.16 4.77 24.90
C ASN A 81 3.57 4.26 23.51
N LEU A 82 2.99 4.83 22.45
CA LEU A 82 3.29 4.46 21.05
C LEU A 82 4.76 4.71 20.66
N ARG A 83 5.49 5.53 21.41
CA ARG A 83 6.94 5.74 21.20
C ARG A 83 7.81 4.71 21.89
N ARG A 84 7.29 3.98 22.88
CA ARG A 84 8.05 3.13 23.78
C ARG A 84 7.69 1.65 23.68
N GLU A 85 6.44 1.36 23.32
CA GLU A 85 5.84 0.04 23.41
C GLU A 85 4.95 -0.24 22.18
N LEU A 86 4.62 -1.52 22.00
CA LEU A 86 3.68 -1.96 20.98
C LEU A 86 2.28 -1.33 21.20
N PRO A 87 1.57 -0.96 20.12
CA PRO A 87 0.22 -0.42 20.23
C PRO A 87 -0.75 -1.41 20.88
N ARG A 88 -1.55 -0.93 21.83
CA ARG A 88 -2.65 -1.68 22.45
C ARG A 88 -3.96 -1.17 21.88
N ILE A 89 -4.74 -2.05 21.27
CA ILE A 89 -5.90 -1.65 20.45
C ILE A 89 -7.19 -1.74 21.29
N PRO A 90 -7.87 -0.63 21.63
CA PRO A 90 -9.11 -0.66 22.39
C PRO A 90 -10.28 -1.25 21.59
N PHE A 91 -11.38 -1.58 22.28
CA PHE A 91 -12.70 -1.75 21.65
C PHE A 91 -13.38 -0.39 21.57
N VAL A 92 -13.76 0.06 20.38
CA VAL A 92 -14.46 1.33 20.17
C VAL A 92 -15.95 1.17 20.40
N GLY A 93 -16.64 2.24 20.77
CA GLY A 93 -18.08 2.21 21.07
C GLY A 93 -18.38 1.66 22.47
N ILE A 94 -17.67 0.61 22.90
CA ILE A 94 -17.87 -0.05 24.20
C ILE A 94 -17.21 0.77 25.34
N PRO A 95 -17.97 1.41 26.24
CA PRO A 95 -17.39 2.22 27.32
C PRO A 95 -16.57 1.37 28.29
N GLY A 96 -15.35 1.79 28.61
CA GLY A 96 -14.48 1.11 29.60
C GLY A 96 -13.85 -0.19 29.13
N ALA A 97 -14.08 -0.62 27.88
CA ALA A 97 -13.40 -1.76 27.28
C ALA A 97 -12.02 -1.35 26.73
N GLU A 98 -11.10 -1.03 27.63
CA GLU A 98 -9.68 -1.15 27.27
C GLU A 98 -9.44 -2.62 26.93
N ALA A 99 -8.96 -2.91 25.73
CA ALA A 99 -8.62 -4.29 25.41
C ALA A 99 -7.57 -4.76 26.41
N GLN A 100 -8.02 -5.59 27.37
CA GLN A 100 -7.16 -6.35 28.24
C GLN A 100 -6.46 -7.39 27.37
N VAL A 101 -5.45 -6.96 26.62
CA VAL A 101 -4.39 -7.85 26.16
C VAL A 101 -3.53 -8.09 27.40
N GLY A 102 -4.09 -8.92 28.28
CA GLY A 102 -3.48 -9.38 29.52
C GLY A 102 -2.23 -10.20 29.24
N GLU A 103 -1.39 -10.27 30.25
CA GLU A 103 -0.01 -10.78 30.32
C GLU A 103 0.25 -12.17 29.69
N ASP A 104 -0.77 -12.88 29.22
CA ASP A 104 -0.71 -14.24 28.70
C ASP A 104 -0.23 -14.37 27.24
N ALA A 105 -0.37 -13.32 26.42
CA ALA A 105 0.14 -13.34 25.04
C ALA A 105 1.68 -13.40 25.02
N ASP A 106 2.32 -12.68 25.95
CA ASP A 106 3.76 -12.69 26.18
C ASP A 106 4.24 -14.06 26.71
N ALA A 107 3.40 -14.72 27.52
CA ALA A 107 3.64 -16.08 27.99
C ALA A 107 3.47 -17.14 26.88
N ALA A 108 2.56 -16.93 25.91
CA ALA A 108 2.41 -17.80 24.75
C ALA A 108 3.60 -17.69 23.77
N LEU A 109 4.13 -16.48 23.58
CA LEU A 109 5.35 -16.24 22.79
C LEU A 109 6.59 -16.84 23.47
N LYS A 110 6.72 -16.69 24.80
CA LYS A 110 7.79 -17.31 25.59
C LYS A 110 7.72 -18.85 25.59
N ARG A 111 6.52 -19.44 25.66
CA ARG A 111 6.33 -20.91 25.61
C ARG A 111 6.69 -21.53 24.25
N ARG A 112 6.54 -20.77 23.15
CA ARG A 112 7.02 -21.19 21.82
C ARG A 112 8.54 -21.11 21.70
N SER A 113 9.17 -20.09 22.30
CA SER A 113 10.64 -19.98 22.30
C SER A 113 11.36 -21.03 23.18
N SER A 114 10.68 -21.64 24.14
CA SER A 114 11.29 -22.65 25.02
C SER A 114 11.16 -24.09 24.51
N THR A 115 10.32 -24.35 23.50
CA THR A 115 10.10 -25.71 22.97
C THR A 115 11.12 -26.10 21.90
N ASP A 116 11.83 -25.14 21.30
CA ASP A 116 12.90 -25.39 20.33
C ASP A 116 14.32 -25.44 20.94
N ALA A 117 14.45 -25.24 22.26
CA ALA A 117 15.75 -25.17 22.95
C ALA A 117 16.18 -26.47 23.66
N GLN A 118 15.44 -27.58 23.50
CA GLN A 118 15.81 -28.89 24.04
C GLN A 118 16.29 -29.87 22.96
N SER A 119 17.29 -29.48 22.17
CA SER A 119 18.26 -30.45 21.65
C SER A 119 19.62 -29.78 21.42
N SER A 120 20.50 -29.88 22.41
CA SER A 120 21.93 -30.20 22.25
C SER A 120 22.68 -29.80 23.52
N VAL A 121 23.17 -30.80 24.23
CA VAL A 121 23.96 -30.70 25.46
C VAL A 121 25.39 -31.15 25.15
N ARG A 122 26.36 -30.46 25.79
CA ARG A 122 27.84 -30.66 25.89
C ARG A 122 28.66 -29.86 24.87
N GLY A 123 29.69 -29.11 25.25
CA GLY A 123 30.31 -28.84 26.55
C GLY A 123 31.47 -27.84 26.34
N SER A 124 31.71 -27.00 27.35
CA SER A 124 32.87 -26.08 27.47
C SER A 124 33.81 -26.63 28.57
N PRO A 125 35.12 -26.27 28.68
CA PRO A 125 35.57 -24.89 28.84
C PRO A 125 36.97 -24.52 28.27
N GLY A 126 37.25 -23.21 28.14
CA GLY A 126 38.61 -22.72 27.92
C GLY A 126 38.76 -21.24 27.56
N ILE A 127 39.28 -20.47 28.50
CA ILE A 127 39.61 -19.03 28.51
C ILE A 127 40.68 -18.63 27.46
N GLY A 128 40.61 -17.42 26.88
CA GLY A 128 41.77 -16.80 26.20
C GLY A 128 41.50 -15.50 25.42
N LYS A 129 42.26 -14.45 25.71
CA LYS A 129 42.23 -13.09 25.12
C LYS A 129 42.87 -13.00 23.73
N SER A 130 42.35 -12.06 22.92
CA SER A 130 43.02 -11.12 21.99
C SER A 130 43.96 -11.60 20.86
N VAL A 131 43.73 -11.02 19.67
CA VAL A 131 44.64 -10.31 18.73
C VAL A 131 44.33 -10.73 17.28
N GLY A 132 44.21 -9.73 16.40
CA GLY A 132 43.75 -9.89 15.03
C GLY A 132 44.81 -10.30 14.00
N ALA A 133 44.33 -10.59 12.80
CA ALA A 133 45.06 -10.43 11.54
C ALA A 133 44.07 -10.45 10.37
N SER A 134 44.24 -9.50 9.46
CA SER A 134 43.58 -9.35 8.17
C SER A 134 43.88 -10.53 7.22
N VAL A 135 42.92 -10.96 6.41
CA VAL A 135 43.15 -11.50 5.05
C VAL A 135 41.98 -11.12 4.14
N GLU A 136 42.35 -10.87 2.89
CA GLU A 136 41.71 -10.16 1.77
C GLU A 136 40.36 -10.68 1.25
N GLU A 137 39.63 -9.74 0.64
CA GLU A 137 38.56 -9.98 -0.33
C GLU A 137 39.11 -10.45 -1.70
N ARG A 138 38.24 -11.17 -2.43
CA ARG A 138 37.82 -11.00 -3.85
C ARG A 138 37.80 -12.34 -4.61
N PRO A 139 37.16 -12.41 -5.79
CA PRO A 139 35.76 -12.13 -6.10
C PRO A 139 35.14 -13.28 -6.94
N PHE A 140 33.82 -13.36 -7.08
CA PHE A 140 33.21 -14.18 -8.14
C PHE A 140 32.40 -13.32 -9.09
N ARG A 141 32.87 -13.24 -10.34
CA ARG A 141 32.14 -12.68 -11.47
C ARG A 141 32.37 -13.57 -12.69
N ALA A 142 31.27 -14.02 -13.28
CA ALA A 142 31.01 -14.32 -14.69
C ALA A 142 30.03 -15.51 -14.79
N ALA A 143 29.07 -15.64 -15.70
CA ALA A 143 28.41 -14.75 -16.65
C ALA A 143 27.42 -15.65 -17.44
N LEU A 144 26.20 -15.15 -17.67
CA LEU A 144 25.33 -15.37 -18.84
C LEU A 144 24.82 -16.80 -19.17
N ARG A 145 23.49 -16.97 -19.19
CA ARG A 145 22.67 -16.78 -20.41
C ARG A 145 21.18 -16.99 -20.15
N GLY A 146 20.38 -16.33 -20.98
CA GLY A 146 18.95 -16.12 -20.79
C GLY A 146 18.06 -17.34 -20.92
N LYS A 147 16.82 -17.15 -20.49
CA LYS A 147 15.61 -17.54 -21.19
C LYS A 147 14.42 -16.80 -20.58
N ASP A 148 13.58 -16.31 -21.47
CA ASP A 148 12.25 -15.78 -21.21
C ASP A 148 11.46 -16.61 -20.21
N VAL A 149 10.69 -15.93 -19.35
CA VAL A 149 9.48 -16.50 -18.74
C VAL A 149 8.39 -15.43 -18.73
N ARG A 150 7.68 -15.36 -19.86
CA ARG A 150 6.30 -14.89 -19.92
C ARG A 150 5.39 -15.97 -19.31
N ALA A 151 4.38 -15.49 -18.59
CA ALA A 151 3.08 -16.11 -18.36
C ALA A 151 3.01 -17.36 -17.48
N LEU A 152 2.38 -17.22 -16.31
CA LEU A 152 1.52 -18.25 -15.72
C LEU A 152 0.31 -17.57 -15.08
N ALA A 153 -0.79 -17.54 -15.83
CA ALA A 153 -2.14 -17.60 -15.28
C ALA A 153 -2.63 -19.07 -15.39
N PRO A 154 -3.53 -19.54 -14.52
CA PRO A 154 -3.78 -20.96 -14.32
C PRO A 154 -4.97 -21.45 -15.16
N GLU A 155 -4.84 -22.62 -15.79
CA GLU A 155 -5.98 -23.36 -16.35
C GLU A 155 -5.70 -24.86 -16.16
N ASP A 156 -6.48 -25.50 -15.28
CA ASP A 156 -6.70 -26.95 -15.25
C ASP A 156 -8.15 -27.18 -15.68
N ALA A 157 -8.35 -27.67 -16.92
CA ALA A 157 -9.57 -28.38 -17.30
C ALA A 157 -9.34 -29.27 -18.54
N LEU A 158 -9.37 -30.58 -18.28
CA LEU A 158 -9.88 -31.65 -19.16
C LEU A 158 -9.01 -32.10 -20.35
N LYS A 159 -8.34 -33.24 -20.13
CA LYS A 159 -7.90 -34.20 -21.16
C LYS A 159 -9.09 -34.95 -21.74
N GLY A 160 -9.08 -35.15 -23.05
CA GLY A 160 -9.82 -36.21 -23.73
C GLY A 160 -9.60 -36.16 -25.23
N ASP A 161 -8.70 -37.05 -25.70
CA ASP A 161 -8.61 -37.64 -27.04
C ASP A 161 -8.46 -36.68 -28.26
N GLY A 162 -7.59 -36.89 -29.23
CA GLY A 162 -6.94 -38.10 -29.70
C GLY A 162 -6.89 -37.98 -31.23
N LEU A 163 -5.70 -38.18 -31.78
CA LEU A 163 -5.42 -38.64 -33.15
C LEU A 163 -5.59 -37.64 -34.32
N GLY A 164 -4.59 -37.68 -35.21
CA GLY A 164 -4.82 -37.45 -36.63
C GLY A 164 -4.21 -36.18 -37.24
N ARG A 165 -2.89 -36.15 -37.39
CA ARG A 165 -2.21 -35.51 -38.53
C ARG A 165 -2.47 -36.33 -39.81
N PRO A 166 -2.11 -35.89 -41.04
CA PRO A 166 -1.58 -34.58 -41.45
C PRO A 166 -2.07 -34.10 -42.86
N GLU A 167 -1.44 -33.01 -43.36
CA GLU A 167 -1.24 -32.68 -44.80
C GLU A 167 -2.44 -32.06 -45.54
N THR A 168 -2.33 -31.11 -46.49
CA THR A 168 -1.23 -30.45 -47.19
C THR A 168 -1.77 -29.22 -47.96
N SER A 169 -0.87 -28.27 -48.23
CA SER A 169 -0.72 -27.41 -49.43
C SER A 169 -1.97 -27.02 -50.23
N ALA A 170 -2.33 -25.74 -50.36
CA ALA A 170 -1.74 -24.72 -51.24
C ALA A 170 -2.74 -24.36 -52.36
N GLN A 171 -3.05 -23.07 -52.43
CA GLN A 171 -2.82 -22.18 -53.59
C GLN A 171 -3.76 -22.43 -54.77
N ASP A 172 -4.69 -21.50 -54.99
CA ASP A 172 -4.51 -20.36 -55.90
C ASP A 172 -5.05 -20.74 -57.29
N THR A 173 -6.08 -20.04 -57.75
CA THR A 173 -5.99 -19.31 -59.02
C THR A 173 -7.24 -18.49 -59.27
N ARG A 174 -6.93 -17.25 -59.62
CA ARG A 174 -7.76 -16.15 -60.12
C ARG A 174 -8.49 -16.48 -61.42
N ARG A 175 -9.51 -15.63 -61.68
CA ARG A 175 -9.92 -14.99 -62.96
C ARG A 175 -11.42 -15.13 -63.17
N ASP A 176 -12.15 -14.19 -63.73
CA ASP A 176 -12.06 -12.74 -64.00
C ASP A 176 -13.43 -12.41 -64.67
N ASP A 177 -13.72 -11.12 -64.85
CA ASP A 177 -14.75 -10.58 -65.77
C ASP A 177 -16.23 -10.73 -65.39
N SER A 178 -17.14 -9.76 -65.59
CA SER A 178 -17.10 -8.32 -65.89
C SER A 178 -18.58 -7.84 -65.98
N LEU A 179 -18.79 -6.52 -65.97
CA LEU A 179 -19.95 -5.75 -66.50
C LEU A 179 -21.19 -5.44 -65.62
N ALA A 180 -21.16 -4.21 -65.09
CA ALA A 180 -22.12 -3.10 -65.29
C ALA A 180 -23.64 -3.28 -65.10
N ASN A 181 -24.23 -2.56 -64.14
CA ASN A 181 -25.04 -1.35 -64.44
C ASN A 181 -25.54 -0.63 -63.17
N HIS A 182 -25.49 0.71 -63.24
CA HIS A 182 -26.12 1.70 -62.35
C HIS A 182 -27.64 1.78 -62.62
N PRO A 183 -28.51 2.38 -61.76
CA PRO A 183 -28.37 3.77 -61.33
C PRO A 183 -28.74 4.10 -59.87
N ALA A 184 -28.31 5.30 -59.48
CA ALA A 184 -28.60 5.98 -58.24
C ALA A 184 -29.97 6.69 -58.28
N GLU A 185 -30.63 6.77 -57.12
CA GLU A 185 -31.57 7.85 -56.80
C GLU A 185 -31.20 8.49 -55.46
N THR A 186 -31.22 9.81 -55.47
CA THR A 186 -30.77 10.71 -54.42
C THR A 186 -31.99 11.22 -53.64
N LYS A 187 -31.97 11.18 -52.30
CA LYS A 187 -32.76 12.11 -51.47
C LYS A 187 -31.95 12.65 -50.30
N LYS A 188 -32.13 13.96 -50.12
CA LYS A 188 -31.42 14.92 -49.27
C LYS A 188 -31.74 14.77 -47.78
N ASN A 189 -30.88 15.44 -46.99
CA ASN A 189 -31.07 16.01 -45.65
C ASN A 189 -30.82 15.07 -44.46
N ALA A 190 -29.75 15.31 -43.71
CA ALA A 190 -29.79 16.13 -42.49
C ALA A 190 -28.47 15.98 -41.71
N ARG A 191 -28.14 17.05 -41.01
CA ARG A 191 -26.90 17.31 -40.29
C ARG A 191 -27.16 17.03 -38.80
N SER A 192 -26.42 16.12 -38.18
CA SER A 192 -26.18 16.01 -36.71
C SER A 192 -25.41 14.72 -36.48
N GLY A 193 -24.17 14.74 -35.99
CA GLY A 193 -23.88 15.05 -34.59
C GLY A 193 -23.82 13.73 -33.84
N ALA A 194 -22.62 13.15 -33.76
CA ALA A 194 -22.34 12.00 -32.90
C ALA A 194 -22.57 12.42 -31.44
N PRO A 195 -23.30 11.63 -30.61
CA PRO A 195 -23.35 11.93 -29.20
C PRO A 195 -22.10 11.40 -28.51
N GLU A 196 -21.41 12.36 -27.89
CA GLU A 196 -20.60 12.20 -26.68
C GLU A 196 -21.28 11.31 -25.62
N GLY A 197 -20.43 10.67 -24.81
CA GLY A 197 -20.66 10.53 -23.37
C GLY A 197 -21.77 9.58 -22.94
N ALA A 198 -21.50 8.27 -22.92
CA ALA A 198 -22.22 7.38 -22.02
C ALA A 198 -21.56 7.46 -20.63
N PRO A 199 -22.28 7.92 -19.59
CA PRO A 199 -21.75 8.03 -18.24
C PRO A 199 -21.55 6.63 -17.65
N PHE A 200 -20.43 6.46 -16.93
CA PHE A 200 -20.19 5.31 -16.08
C PHE A 200 -21.35 5.24 -15.08
N GLN A 201 -22.22 4.24 -15.22
CA GLN A 201 -23.31 4.00 -14.29
C GLN A 201 -22.69 3.69 -12.93
N GLY A 202 -22.89 4.62 -11.99
CA GLY A 202 -22.49 4.45 -10.61
C GLY A 202 -23.03 3.13 -10.08
N SER A 203 -22.12 2.28 -9.60
CA SER A 203 -22.47 1.24 -8.66
C SER A 203 -23.29 1.90 -7.56
N GLN A 204 -24.50 1.40 -7.32
CA GLN A 204 -25.40 1.91 -6.30
C GLN A 204 -24.64 1.97 -4.97
N VAL A 205 -24.32 3.18 -4.55
CA VAL A 205 -23.84 3.43 -3.20
C VAL A 205 -25.04 3.16 -2.31
N ALA A 206 -24.96 2.07 -1.53
CA ALA A 206 -25.89 1.79 -0.46
C ALA A 206 -26.12 3.07 0.36
N GLY A 207 -27.38 3.34 0.70
CA GLY A 207 -27.84 4.59 1.28
C GLY A 207 -26.98 5.11 2.42
N VAL A 208 -27.02 6.44 2.62
CA VAL A 208 -26.49 7.14 3.79
C VAL A 208 -26.77 6.30 5.04
N PRO A 209 -25.77 5.92 5.85
CA PRO A 209 -26.05 5.14 7.04
C PRO A 209 -26.97 5.96 7.94
N ALA A 210 -28.02 5.32 8.44
CA ALA A 210 -28.69 5.73 9.65
C ALA A 210 -27.64 6.00 10.75
N ALA A 211 -27.97 6.83 11.73
CA ALA A 211 -27.07 7.15 12.84
C ALA A 211 -26.37 5.89 13.36
N LEU A 212 -25.06 5.99 13.65
CA LEU A 212 -24.30 4.88 14.24
C LEU A 212 -24.82 4.69 15.66
N ASP A 213 -25.83 3.82 15.80
CA ASP A 213 -26.62 3.70 17.03
C ASP A 213 -26.09 2.59 17.96
N THR A 214 -25.23 1.70 17.45
CA THR A 214 -24.67 0.57 18.22
C THR A 214 -23.14 0.49 18.16
N ASP A 215 -22.55 -0.16 19.16
CA ASP A 215 -21.09 -0.43 19.19
C ASP A 215 -20.63 -1.25 17.98
N LEU A 216 -21.48 -2.17 17.51
CA LEU A 216 -21.24 -2.95 16.29
C LEU A 216 -21.20 -2.04 15.06
N ASP A 217 -22.10 -1.07 14.94
CA ASP A 217 -22.10 -0.12 13.80
C ASP A 217 -20.84 0.73 13.79
N ILE A 218 -20.38 1.18 14.97
CA ILE A 218 -19.13 1.91 15.14
C ILE A 218 -17.95 1.02 14.72
N PHE A 219 -17.88 -0.22 15.22
CA PHE A 219 -16.86 -1.19 14.81
C PHE A 219 -16.84 -1.37 13.29
N ARG A 220 -18.00 -1.62 12.67
CA ARG A 220 -18.10 -1.80 11.22
C ARG A 220 -17.73 -0.54 10.44
N ALA A 221 -17.96 0.65 10.98
CA ALA A 221 -17.47 1.89 10.39
C ALA A 221 -15.93 1.97 10.39
N PHE A 222 -15.28 1.59 11.50
CA PHE A 222 -13.81 1.48 11.55
C PHE A 222 -13.29 0.41 10.59
N VAL A 223 -13.93 -0.75 10.50
CA VAL A 223 -13.57 -1.81 9.54
C VAL A 223 -13.58 -1.26 8.10
N ARG A 224 -14.68 -0.62 7.68
CA ARG A 224 -14.81 -0.06 6.32
C ARG A 224 -13.74 1.01 6.04
N ALA A 225 -13.49 1.90 7.00
CA ALA A 225 -12.47 2.93 6.88
C ALA A 225 -11.06 2.31 6.77
N GLY A 226 -10.75 1.32 7.60
CA GLY A 226 -9.48 0.63 7.60
C GLY A 226 -9.24 -0.19 6.34
N GLN A 227 -10.28 -0.84 5.82
CA GLN A 227 -10.23 -1.55 4.55
C GLN A 227 -9.94 -0.58 3.41
N ARG A 228 -10.64 0.55 3.35
CA ARG A 228 -10.42 1.56 2.31
C ARG A 228 -9.02 2.16 2.40
N LEU A 229 -8.53 2.48 3.60
CA LEU A 229 -7.16 2.95 3.81
C LEU A 229 -6.13 1.90 3.34
N ALA A 230 -6.32 0.63 3.68
CA ALA A 230 -5.41 -0.44 3.26
C ALA A 230 -5.39 -0.58 1.74
N GLU A 231 -6.57 -0.55 1.10
CA GLU A 231 -6.72 -0.63 -0.36
C GLU A 231 -5.96 0.49 -1.07
N ILE A 232 -6.20 1.75 -0.70
CA ILE A 232 -5.54 2.89 -1.39
C ILE A 232 -4.03 2.93 -1.14
N HIS A 233 -3.55 2.42 0.00
CA HIS A 233 -2.11 2.35 0.28
C HIS A 233 -1.42 1.21 -0.45
N VAL A 234 -2.06 0.04 -0.58
CA VAL A 234 -1.49 -1.08 -1.34
C VAL A 234 -1.52 -0.79 -2.85
N HIS A 235 -2.57 -0.13 -3.32
CA HIS A 235 -2.78 0.18 -4.74
C HIS A 235 -2.48 1.64 -5.07
N TYR A 236 -1.46 2.22 -4.44
CA TYR A 236 -1.17 3.64 -4.55
C TYR A 236 -0.81 4.07 -5.99
N GLU A 237 -0.16 3.20 -6.75
CA GLU A 237 0.23 3.43 -8.16
C GLU A 237 -0.93 3.23 -9.15
N GLN A 238 -2.11 2.87 -8.68
CA GLN A 238 -3.29 2.58 -9.50
C GLN A 238 -4.42 3.59 -9.29
N GLN A 239 -4.21 4.57 -8.41
CA GLN A 239 -5.21 5.60 -8.15
C GLN A 239 -5.35 6.56 -9.33
N PRO A 240 -6.49 7.27 -9.44
CA PRO A 240 -6.62 8.36 -10.41
C PRO A 240 -5.65 9.50 -10.06
N GLU A 241 -5.07 10.10 -11.09
CA GLU A 241 -4.18 11.26 -10.93
C GLU A 241 -4.97 12.49 -10.47
N TYR A 242 -4.48 13.17 -9.43
CA TYR A 242 -4.97 14.50 -9.10
C TYR A 242 -4.66 15.47 -10.25
N PRO A 243 -5.64 16.29 -10.71
CA PRO A 243 -5.50 17.11 -11.91
C PRO A 243 -4.64 18.37 -11.65
N LEU A 244 -3.32 18.20 -11.65
CA LEU A 244 -2.38 19.31 -11.53
C LEU A 244 -2.31 20.14 -12.82
N THR A 245 -2.08 21.44 -12.66
CA THR A 245 -1.78 22.33 -13.79
C THR A 245 -0.31 22.19 -14.17
N LYS A 246 -0.07 21.73 -15.40
CA LYS A 246 1.27 21.55 -16.00
C LYS A 246 1.65 22.82 -16.76
N THR A 247 2.74 23.46 -16.34
CA THR A 247 3.31 24.62 -17.02
C THR A 247 4.65 24.25 -17.61
N GLU A 248 4.72 24.30 -18.95
CA GLU A 248 5.92 24.01 -19.73
C GLU A 248 6.68 25.32 -20.04
N LYS A 249 8.01 25.27 -19.95
CA LYS A 249 8.85 26.41 -20.31
C LYS A 249 8.95 26.51 -21.84
N ALA A 250 8.53 27.65 -22.39
CA ALA A 250 8.53 27.89 -23.83
C ALA A 250 9.94 27.77 -24.43
N GLY A 251 10.05 27.05 -25.55
CA GLY A 251 11.30 26.88 -26.30
C GLY A 251 12.22 25.76 -25.83
N GLU A 252 11.85 25.05 -24.76
CA GLU A 252 12.56 23.86 -24.27
C GLU A 252 11.99 22.59 -24.92
N LYS A 253 12.80 21.54 -25.00
CA LYS A 253 12.35 20.23 -25.49
C LYS A 253 11.52 19.52 -24.41
N LEU A 254 10.54 18.72 -24.86
CA LEU A 254 9.77 17.84 -24.00
C LEU A 254 10.71 16.92 -23.20
N ASP A 255 10.66 17.02 -21.88
CA ASP A 255 11.51 16.26 -20.97
C ASP A 255 10.74 15.85 -19.71
N TYR A 256 10.57 14.54 -19.52
CA TYR A 256 9.94 13.95 -18.33
C TYR A 256 10.96 13.37 -17.34
N ARG A 257 12.25 13.52 -17.61
CA ARG A 257 13.30 13.04 -16.72
C ARG A 257 13.37 13.89 -15.46
N VAL A 258 13.51 13.22 -14.33
CA VAL A 258 13.74 13.82 -13.02
C VAL A 258 15.22 13.73 -12.68
N GLU A 259 15.82 14.89 -12.41
CA GLU A 259 17.12 14.97 -11.74
C GLU A 259 16.91 15.20 -10.23
N LYS A 260 16.26 16.30 -9.88
CA LYS A 260 15.90 16.64 -8.49
C LYS A 260 14.74 17.62 -8.44
N MET A 261 13.59 17.17 -7.95
CA MET A 261 12.41 18.00 -7.80
C MET A 261 12.51 18.96 -6.59
N ARG A 262 11.80 20.08 -6.64
CA ARG A 262 11.79 21.09 -5.56
C ARG A 262 10.41 21.68 -5.33
N LEU A 263 9.93 21.63 -4.08
CA LEU A 263 8.73 22.35 -3.68
C LEU A 263 9.02 23.84 -3.51
N SER A 264 8.04 24.63 -3.92
CA SER A 264 7.88 26.05 -3.54
C SER A 264 7.76 26.21 -2.02
N LYS A 265 8.04 27.43 -1.53
CA LYS A 265 8.01 27.74 -0.09
C LYS A 265 6.61 27.61 0.51
N ASP A 266 5.58 27.94 -0.26
CA ASP A 266 4.17 27.81 0.10
C ASP A 266 3.59 26.41 -0.18
N LYS A 267 4.38 25.52 -0.79
CA LYS A 267 4.05 24.13 -1.09
C LYS A 267 2.84 23.95 -2.01
N THR A 268 2.49 24.94 -2.84
CA THR A 268 1.40 24.80 -3.82
C THR A 268 1.91 24.43 -5.21
N THR A 269 3.22 24.53 -5.41
CA THR A 269 3.91 24.33 -6.68
C THR A 269 5.13 23.43 -6.51
N LEU A 270 5.36 22.54 -7.46
CA LEU A 270 6.50 21.63 -7.57
C LEU A 270 7.25 21.90 -8.87
N THR A 271 8.49 22.36 -8.77
CA THR A 271 9.41 22.35 -9.92
C THR A 271 9.84 20.91 -10.16
N TYR A 272 9.36 20.33 -11.27
CA TYR A 272 9.62 18.92 -11.63
C TYR A 272 11.02 18.78 -12.23
N ASN A 273 11.33 19.59 -13.24
CA ASN A 273 12.66 19.76 -13.82
C ASN A 273 12.78 21.16 -14.45
N GLN A 274 13.76 21.39 -15.34
CA GLN A 274 13.93 22.70 -16.01
C GLN A 274 12.81 23.03 -17.01
N PHE A 275 12.14 22.00 -17.52
CA PHE A 275 11.09 22.09 -18.53
C PHE A 275 9.70 22.24 -17.91
N LEU A 276 9.39 21.45 -16.89
CA LEU A 276 8.04 21.26 -16.35
C LEU A 276 7.93 21.77 -14.91
N THR A 277 6.87 22.52 -14.64
CA THR A 277 6.43 22.90 -13.29
C THR A 277 4.97 22.47 -13.10
N LEU A 278 4.68 21.90 -11.93
CA LEU A 278 3.33 21.45 -11.54
C LEU A 278 2.77 22.38 -10.49
N SER A 279 1.53 22.83 -10.64
CA SER A 279 0.86 23.73 -9.70
C SER A 279 -0.55 23.28 -9.38
N GLY A 280 -1.11 23.84 -8.30
CA GLY A 280 -2.45 23.49 -7.80
C GLY A 280 -2.46 22.37 -6.77
N ILE A 281 -1.34 22.14 -6.08
CA ILE A 281 -1.26 21.13 -5.00
C ILE A 281 -2.04 21.65 -3.77
N PRO A 282 -3.09 20.95 -3.29
CA PRO A 282 -3.81 21.35 -2.09
C PRO A 282 -2.94 21.26 -0.83
N LYS A 283 -3.23 22.07 0.19
CA LYS A 283 -2.43 22.08 1.43
C LYS A 283 -2.69 20.84 2.28
N GLU A 284 -3.90 20.31 2.18
CA GLU A 284 -4.38 19.11 2.85
C GLU A 284 -3.56 17.88 2.46
N THR A 285 -2.95 17.87 1.27
CA THR A 285 -2.01 16.83 0.82
C THR A 285 -0.89 16.59 1.83
N TYR A 286 -0.47 17.62 2.57
CA TYR A 286 0.64 17.52 3.51
C TYR A 286 0.24 17.06 4.92
N GLU A 287 -1.06 16.95 5.21
CA GLU A 287 -1.56 16.52 6.53
C GLU A 287 -1.33 15.03 6.78
N TYR A 288 -1.45 14.21 5.73
CA TYR A 288 -1.18 12.78 5.80
C TYR A 288 0.34 12.52 5.77
N ARG A 289 0.93 12.18 6.93
CA ARG A 289 2.39 12.07 7.10
C ARG A 289 2.87 10.68 7.47
N LEU A 290 3.78 10.11 6.68
CA LEU A 290 4.51 8.90 7.04
C LEU A 290 5.82 9.28 7.76
N GLY A 291 5.87 9.06 9.07
CA GLY A 291 6.99 9.52 9.89
C GLY A 291 7.03 11.05 9.92
N ASN A 292 8.16 11.64 9.51
CA ASN A 292 8.38 13.08 9.55
C ASN A 292 8.08 13.79 8.22
N ARG A 293 7.55 13.10 7.21
CA ARG A 293 7.28 13.66 5.87
C ARG A 293 5.89 13.27 5.40
N SER A 294 5.27 14.14 4.59
CA SER A 294 4.09 13.75 3.81
C SER A 294 4.45 12.73 2.74
N ALA A 295 3.46 12.03 2.20
CA ALA A 295 3.68 11.06 1.12
C ALA A 295 4.30 11.73 -0.13
N LEU A 296 3.86 12.93 -0.48
CA LEU A 296 4.44 13.69 -1.60
C LEU A 296 5.90 14.10 -1.33
N GLU A 297 6.23 14.52 -0.10
CA GLU A 297 7.62 14.82 0.26
C GLU A 297 8.52 13.58 0.25
N TRP A 298 7.97 12.38 0.50
CA TRP A 298 8.69 11.12 0.29
C TRP A 298 8.98 10.85 -1.19
N VAL A 299 7.99 11.03 -2.06
CA VAL A 299 8.21 10.89 -3.52
C VAL A 299 9.31 11.84 -3.98
N ILE A 300 9.27 13.11 -3.56
CA ILE A 300 10.28 14.11 -3.94
C ILE A 300 11.69 13.76 -3.43
N ASP A 301 11.78 13.17 -2.25
CA ASP A 301 13.05 12.80 -1.62
C ASP A 301 13.67 11.54 -2.23
N GLN A 302 12.83 10.56 -2.57
CA GLN A 302 13.29 9.25 -3.07
C GLN A 302 13.48 9.25 -4.59
N TYR A 303 12.63 9.96 -5.34
CA TYR A 303 12.73 10.07 -6.79
C TYR A 303 13.64 11.23 -7.19
N GLN A 304 14.94 11.06 -6.94
CA GLN A 304 16.00 11.94 -7.43
C GLN A 304 17.20 11.10 -7.87
N VAL A 305 17.92 11.58 -8.90
CA VAL A 305 19.19 10.96 -9.28
C VAL A 305 20.21 11.23 -8.18
N SER A 306 20.83 10.16 -7.67
CA SER A 306 21.82 10.27 -6.60
C SER A 306 22.95 9.26 -6.76
N THR A 307 24.16 9.66 -6.41
CA THR A 307 25.34 8.79 -6.45
C THR A 307 25.93 8.70 -5.05
N ASP A 308 26.04 7.48 -4.53
CA ASP A 308 26.71 7.25 -3.25
C ASP A 308 28.21 7.51 -3.40
N LYS A 309 28.75 8.42 -2.58
CA LYS A 309 30.16 8.84 -2.68
C LYS A 309 31.15 7.71 -2.40
N ARG A 310 30.77 6.76 -1.55
CA ARG A 310 31.68 5.68 -1.12
C ARG A 310 31.76 4.57 -2.16
N SER A 311 30.62 4.11 -2.67
CA SER A 311 30.53 3.01 -3.63
C SER A 311 30.62 3.47 -5.10
N GLY A 312 30.31 4.74 -5.38
CA GLY A 312 30.17 5.26 -6.74
C GLY A 312 28.91 4.77 -7.47
N ILE A 313 28.04 4.01 -6.80
CA ILE A 313 26.80 3.49 -7.40
C ILE A 313 25.80 4.64 -7.54
N THR A 314 25.27 4.80 -8.75
CA THR A 314 24.23 5.78 -9.05
C THR A 314 22.86 5.10 -9.01
N ASN A 315 21.93 5.71 -8.27
CA ASN A 315 20.52 5.39 -8.27
C ASN A 315 19.81 6.43 -9.14
N ASP A 316 19.22 5.96 -10.24
CA ASP A 316 18.44 6.75 -11.18
C ASP A 316 17.01 6.19 -11.21
N PRO A 317 16.00 6.97 -10.77
CA PRO A 317 14.63 6.48 -10.69
C PRO A 317 13.85 6.55 -12.01
N ASN A 318 14.44 7.12 -13.07
CA ASN A 318 13.77 7.31 -14.35
C ASN A 318 13.62 5.99 -15.10
N ARG A 319 12.48 5.82 -15.78
CA ARG A 319 12.13 4.62 -16.55
C ARG A 319 12.04 4.98 -18.03
N ASP A 320 12.93 4.43 -18.86
CA ASP A 320 12.95 4.72 -20.30
C ASP A 320 11.69 4.19 -21.00
N GLU A 321 11.15 3.09 -20.51
CA GLU A 321 9.93 2.45 -21.01
C GLU A 321 8.63 3.15 -20.57
N ASP A 322 8.66 3.90 -19.46
CA ASP A 322 7.54 4.72 -18.98
C ASP A 322 8.05 6.08 -18.45
N PRO A 323 8.41 7.01 -19.36
CA PRO A 323 8.99 8.29 -18.97
C PRO A 323 8.08 9.14 -18.09
N GLN A 324 6.76 8.91 -18.14
CA GLN A 324 5.77 9.67 -17.37
C GLN A 324 5.44 9.04 -16.00
N TYR A 325 6.05 7.89 -15.67
CA TYR A 325 5.77 7.16 -14.44
C TYR A 325 5.83 8.05 -13.20
N ILE A 326 6.90 8.84 -13.02
CA ILE A 326 7.09 9.68 -11.83
C ILE A 326 6.07 10.83 -11.81
N LEU A 327 5.80 11.41 -12.96
CA LEU A 327 4.78 12.47 -13.10
C LEU A 327 3.39 11.96 -12.70
N ARG A 328 3.00 10.78 -13.19
CA ARG A 328 1.75 10.11 -12.81
C ARG A 328 1.73 9.81 -11.31
N LEU A 329 2.80 9.22 -10.79
CA LEU A 329 2.92 8.87 -9.36
C LEU A 329 2.68 10.07 -8.44
N ILE A 330 3.18 11.27 -8.80
CA ILE A 330 2.94 12.50 -8.04
C ILE A 330 1.43 12.79 -7.94
N GLY A 331 0.70 12.75 -9.06
CA GLY A 331 -0.75 12.96 -9.09
C GLY A 331 -1.49 11.93 -8.25
N GLN A 332 -1.09 10.66 -8.34
CA GLN A 332 -1.71 9.55 -7.60
C GLN A 332 -1.49 9.67 -6.09
N VAL A 333 -0.27 9.99 -5.66
CA VAL A 333 0.06 10.17 -4.25
C VAL A 333 -0.68 11.38 -3.64
N ILE A 334 -0.90 12.44 -4.41
CA ILE A 334 -1.75 13.55 -3.98
C ILE A 334 -3.18 13.09 -3.74
N THR A 335 -3.78 12.36 -4.70
CA THR A 335 -5.13 11.79 -4.54
C THR A 335 -5.26 10.96 -3.27
N ILE A 336 -4.31 10.06 -3.04
CA ILE A 336 -4.30 9.19 -1.86
C ILE A 336 -4.18 9.99 -0.57
N SER A 337 -3.32 11.00 -0.56
CA SER A 337 -3.14 11.83 0.64
C SER A 337 -4.44 12.54 1.01
N LEU A 338 -5.17 13.09 0.03
CA LEU A 338 -6.46 13.74 0.25
C LEU A 338 -7.55 12.74 0.66
N GLU A 339 -7.56 11.56 0.05
CA GLU A 339 -8.52 10.52 0.39
C GLU A 339 -8.28 9.97 1.79
N ALA A 340 -7.03 9.70 2.16
CA ALA A 340 -6.66 9.25 3.49
C ALA A 340 -7.05 10.28 4.56
N VAL A 341 -6.79 11.57 4.30
CA VAL A 341 -7.26 12.69 5.14
C VAL A 341 -8.78 12.62 5.32
N LYS A 342 -9.53 12.52 4.22
CA LYS A 342 -10.99 12.44 4.26
C LYS A 342 -11.49 11.25 5.08
N ILE A 343 -10.90 10.06 4.90
CA ILE A 343 -11.29 8.86 5.65
C ILE A 343 -11.01 9.04 7.14
N VAL A 344 -9.81 9.51 7.49
CA VAL A 344 -9.38 9.68 8.88
C VAL A 344 -10.24 10.68 9.63
N TYR A 345 -10.59 11.81 9.01
CA TYR A 345 -11.49 12.80 9.63
C TYR A 345 -12.96 12.37 9.66
N SER A 346 -13.34 11.34 8.89
CA SER A 346 -14.70 10.77 8.92
C SER A 346 -14.88 9.62 9.92
N LEU A 347 -13.80 9.21 10.61
CA LEU A 347 -13.89 8.15 11.62
C LEU A 347 -14.80 8.59 12.78
N PRO A 348 -15.64 7.68 13.30
CA PRO A 348 -16.41 7.95 14.52
C PRO A 348 -15.48 8.20 15.71
N PRO A 349 -15.93 8.96 16.73
CA PRO A 349 -15.19 9.12 17.98
C PRO A 349 -14.82 7.78 18.61
N LEU A 350 -13.68 7.69 19.30
CA LEU A 350 -13.25 6.43 19.93
C LEU A 350 -14.13 6.02 21.12
N GLY A 351 -14.87 6.97 21.71
CA GLY A 351 -15.66 6.72 22.92
C GLY A 351 -14.83 6.59 24.19
N ILE A 352 -13.58 7.08 24.19
CA ILE A 352 -12.70 6.99 25.36
C ILE A 352 -12.96 8.21 26.27
N PRO A 353 -13.35 8.03 27.54
CA PRO A 353 -13.62 9.16 28.42
C PRO A 353 -12.39 10.07 28.59
N GLU A 354 -12.60 11.39 28.60
CA GLU A 354 -11.53 12.35 28.83
C GLU A 354 -10.87 12.10 30.19
N VAL A 355 -9.54 12.05 30.23
CA VAL A 355 -8.83 12.01 31.52
C VAL A 355 -8.93 13.41 32.12
N ASN A 356 -9.81 13.58 33.10
CA ASN A 356 -9.88 14.82 33.88
C ASN A 356 -8.51 15.07 34.51
N SER A 357 -7.84 16.14 34.07
CA SER A 357 -6.50 16.53 34.53
C SER A 357 -6.47 17.03 35.99
N ALA A 358 -7.53 16.78 36.76
CA ALA A 358 -7.69 17.22 38.14
C ALA A 358 -7.20 16.18 39.17
N GLU A 359 -7.09 14.89 38.82
CA GLU A 359 -6.70 13.85 39.80
C GLU A 359 -5.18 13.69 39.97
N THR A 360 -4.36 14.34 39.15
CA THR A 360 -2.89 14.28 39.28
C THR A 360 -2.32 15.31 40.28
N ALA A 361 -3.16 16.16 40.88
CA ALA A 361 -2.73 17.22 41.79
C ALA A 361 -2.75 16.84 43.28
N THR A 362 -3.31 15.68 43.66
CA THR A 362 -3.46 15.26 45.07
C THR A 362 -2.52 14.14 45.52
N ALA A 363 -1.59 13.71 44.65
CA ALA A 363 -0.56 12.74 44.99
C ALA A 363 0.83 13.29 44.68
N ARG A 364 1.26 14.29 45.47
CA ARG A 364 2.67 14.67 45.63
C ARG A 364 2.99 14.98 47.08
#